data_AF-A0A182W9S9-F1
#
_entry.id   AF-A0A182W9S9-F1
#
_cell.length_a   1.000
_cell.length_b   1.000
_cell.length_c   1.000
_cell.angle_alpha   90.00
_cell.angle_beta   90.00
_cell.angle_gamma   90.00
#
_symmetry.space_group_name_H-M   'P 1'
#
loop_
_entity.id
_entity.type
_entity.pdbx_description
1 polymer ?
#
loop_
_entity_poly.entity_id
_entity_poly.type
_entity_poly.pdbx_seq_one_letter_code
_entity_poly.pdbx_strand_id
1 'polypeptide(L)'
;MGESRVHSEDIDIDPPSERSLFIFGRDVSTIPCFRNSFLYGISIGMGIGFLAFLKTSRPQLSTHIGFGSFMATTVGYWFPCRYNWSKQKFDTAQLQQALQQQAIYEGTEKEREQQEAKLEHA
;
A
#
# COMPACT_ATOMS: atom_id res chain seq x y z
N MET A 1 -3.08 37.82 -8.72
CA MET A 1 -3.19 37.31 -7.34
C MET A 1 -4.65 36.99 -7.08
N GLY A 2 -4.91 35.82 -6.51
CA GLY A 2 -6.25 35.26 -6.31
C GLY A 2 -6.71 34.46 -7.53
N GLU A 3 -7.28 33.28 -7.43
CA GLU A 3 -7.71 32.48 -6.28
C GLU A 3 -8.14 31.13 -6.92
N SER A 4 -7.55 30.01 -6.54
CA SER A 4 -8.09 28.68 -6.84
C SER A 4 -7.70 27.82 -5.65
N ARG A 5 -8.52 27.77 -4.59
CA ARG A 5 -9.69 26.86 -4.47
C ARG A 5 -9.36 25.56 -5.20
N VAL A 6 -8.81 24.52 -4.58
CA VAL A 6 -9.24 23.87 -3.34
C VAL A 6 -10.76 23.83 -3.26
N HIS A 7 -11.33 22.94 -4.07
CA HIS A 7 -12.62 22.30 -3.82
C HIS A 7 -12.50 20.89 -4.41
N SER A 8 -12.34 19.90 -3.55
CA SER A 8 -13.43 19.03 -3.09
C SER A 8 -14.05 18.27 -4.25
N GLU A 9 -13.61 17.03 -4.41
CA GLU A 9 -14.52 15.94 -4.72
C GLU A 9 -14.15 14.78 -3.78
N ASP A 10 -15.01 14.64 -2.79
CA ASP A 10 -15.17 13.52 -1.88
C ASP A 10 -15.03 12.18 -2.62
N ILE A 11 -14.05 11.37 -2.22
CA ILE A 11 -14.04 9.95 -2.57
C ILE A 11 -14.74 9.23 -1.44
N ASP A 12 -16.02 9.00 -1.67
CA ASP A 12 -16.94 8.19 -0.89
C ASP A 12 -16.30 6.85 -0.51
N ILE A 13 -16.28 6.57 0.80
CA ILE A 13 -15.87 5.28 1.38
C ILE A 13 -17.05 4.32 1.20
N ASP A 14 -17.16 3.72 0.01
CA ASP A 14 -18.03 2.57 -0.25
C ASP A 14 -17.29 1.26 0.13
N PRO A 15 -17.92 0.36 0.91
CA PRO A 15 -17.27 -0.79 1.53
C PRO A 15 -16.71 -1.79 0.50
N PRO A 16 -15.63 -2.52 0.82
CA PRO A 16 -14.91 -3.34 -0.14
C PRO A 16 -15.71 -4.59 -0.51
N SER A 17 -16.46 -4.53 -1.62
CA SER A 17 -17.00 -5.75 -2.23
C SER A 17 -15.84 -6.56 -2.81
N GLU A 18 -15.63 -7.77 -2.28
CA GLU A 18 -14.68 -8.75 -2.77
C GLU A 18 -15.02 -9.15 -4.20
N ARG A 19 -14.40 -8.47 -5.18
CA ARG A 19 -14.43 -8.88 -6.58
C ARG A 19 -13.01 -9.33 -6.93
N SER A 20 -12.76 -10.62 -6.72
CA SER A 20 -11.55 -11.31 -7.17
C SER A 20 -11.47 -11.25 -8.71
N LEU A 21 -10.69 -10.31 -9.22
CA LEU A 21 -10.42 -10.18 -10.66
C LEU A 21 -9.22 -11.07 -11.02
N PHE A 22 -9.51 -12.26 -11.52
CA PHE A 22 -8.54 -13.18 -12.09
C PHE A 22 -8.02 -12.64 -13.43
N ILE A 23 -6.98 -11.81 -13.40
CA ILE A 23 -6.27 -11.37 -14.60
C ILE A 23 -4.81 -11.81 -14.44
N PHE A 24 -4.32 -12.62 -15.38
CA PHE A 24 -2.99 -13.26 -15.42
C PHE A 24 -2.75 -14.51 -14.54
N GLY A 25 -3.76 -15.36 -14.29
CA GLY A 25 -3.54 -16.73 -13.76
C GLY A 25 -2.77 -16.83 -12.42
N ARG A 26 -2.56 -15.69 -11.76
CA ARG A 26 -1.89 -15.51 -10.48
C ARG A 26 -2.59 -14.33 -9.84
N ASP A 27 -3.02 -14.52 -8.60
CA ASP A 27 -3.85 -13.56 -7.88
C ASP A 27 -3.09 -12.24 -7.64
N VAL A 28 -3.25 -11.28 -8.55
CA VAL A 28 -2.68 -9.93 -8.40
C VAL A 28 -3.58 -9.06 -7.52
N SER A 29 -4.83 -9.47 -7.29
CA SER A 29 -5.79 -8.87 -6.35
C SER A 29 -5.41 -9.07 -4.88
N THR A 30 -4.75 -10.18 -4.53
CA THR A 30 -4.21 -10.46 -3.19
C THR A 30 -3.04 -9.54 -2.82
N ILE A 31 -2.46 -8.83 -3.79
CA ILE A 31 -1.30 -7.96 -3.61
C ILE A 31 -1.81 -6.52 -3.44
N PRO A 32 -1.96 -5.99 -2.20
CA PRO A 32 -2.50 -4.65 -1.94
C PRO A 32 -1.85 -3.52 -2.74
N CYS A 33 -0.62 -3.71 -3.22
CA CYS A 33 0.07 -2.71 -4.03
C CYS A 33 -0.43 -2.52 -5.45
N PHE A 34 -0.93 -3.55 -6.13
CA PHE A 34 -1.46 -3.33 -7.49
C PHE A 34 -2.73 -2.48 -7.43
N ARG A 35 -3.62 -2.82 -6.49
CA ARG A 35 -4.92 -2.16 -6.30
C ARG A 35 -4.73 -0.69 -5.91
N ASN A 36 -3.89 -0.40 -4.93
CA ASN A 36 -3.64 0.98 -4.50
C ASN A 36 -2.98 1.80 -5.61
N SER A 37 -1.95 1.26 -6.29
CA SER A 37 -1.29 1.95 -7.40
C SER A 37 -2.25 2.29 -8.54
N PHE A 38 -3.15 1.38 -8.86
CA PHE A 38 -4.12 1.54 -9.94
C PHE A 38 -5.19 2.59 -9.59
N LEU A 39 -5.72 2.56 -8.35
CA LEU A 39 -6.68 3.56 -7.87
C LEU A 39 -6.06 4.97 -7.81
N TYR A 40 -4.84 5.08 -7.28
CA TYR A 40 -4.09 6.33 -7.31
C TYR A 40 -3.76 6.75 -8.75
N GLY A 41 -3.43 5.79 -9.62
CA GLY A 41 -3.19 6.03 -11.03
C GLY A 41 -4.40 6.65 -11.73
N ILE A 42 -5.60 6.09 -11.55
CA ILE A 42 -6.83 6.59 -12.19
C ILE A 42 -7.18 7.97 -11.65
N SER A 43 -7.18 8.16 -10.33
CA SER A 43 -7.53 9.45 -9.72
C SER A 43 -6.55 10.56 -10.15
N ILE A 44 -5.24 10.29 -10.11
CA ILE A 44 -4.21 11.23 -10.58
C ILE A 44 -4.32 11.45 -12.09
N GLY A 45 -4.54 10.39 -12.88
CA GLY A 45 -4.68 10.46 -14.34
C GLY A 45 -5.89 11.28 -14.79
N MET A 46 -7.04 11.12 -14.10
CA MET A 46 -8.23 11.94 -14.33
C MET A 46 -7.98 13.40 -13.91
N GLY A 47 -7.39 13.64 -12.74
CA GLY A 47 -7.08 15.00 -12.28
C GLY A 47 -6.14 15.76 -13.24
N ILE A 48 -5.02 15.14 -13.63
CA ILE A 48 -4.05 15.72 -14.57
C ILE A 48 -4.66 15.84 -15.97
N GLY A 49 -5.43 14.84 -16.41
CA GLY A 49 -6.16 14.86 -17.69
C GLY A 49 -7.13 16.02 -17.77
N PHE A 50 -8.01 16.21 -16.79
CA PHE A 50 -8.95 17.34 -16.77
C PHE A 50 -8.23 18.69 -16.72
N LEU A 51 -7.15 18.79 -15.93
CA LEU A 51 -6.37 20.02 -15.83
C LEU A 51 -5.65 20.35 -17.16
N ALA A 52 -5.14 19.35 -17.86
CA ALA A 52 -4.57 19.50 -19.20
C ALA A 52 -5.64 19.89 -20.23
N PHE A 53 -6.82 19.26 -20.18
CA PHE A 53 -7.95 19.58 -21.05
C PHE A 53 -8.38 21.04 -20.93
N LEU A 54 -8.54 21.55 -19.70
CA LEU A 54 -8.90 22.95 -19.45
C LEU A 54 -7.83 23.93 -19.96
N LYS A 55 -6.54 23.58 -19.82
CA LYS A 55 -5.43 24.42 -20.29
C LYS A 55 -5.30 24.46 -21.82
N THR A 56 -5.49 23.34 -22.50
CA THR A 56 -5.16 23.20 -23.93
C THR A 56 -6.39 23.17 -24.85
N SER A 57 -7.60 22.93 -24.32
CA SER A 57 -8.86 22.75 -25.07
C SER A 57 -8.79 21.69 -26.19
N ARG A 58 -7.75 20.85 -26.21
CA ARG A 58 -7.52 19.80 -27.21
C ARG A 58 -7.70 18.42 -26.56
N PRO A 59 -8.82 17.71 -26.82
CA PRO A 59 -9.11 16.43 -26.18
C PRO A 59 -8.09 15.36 -26.52
N GLN A 60 -7.56 15.32 -27.75
CA GLN A 60 -6.56 14.32 -28.15
C GLN A 60 -5.26 14.43 -27.33
N LEU A 61 -4.75 15.65 -27.13
CA LEU A 61 -3.55 15.88 -26.34
C LEU A 61 -3.78 15.48 -24.87
N SER A 62 -4.96 15.82 -24.33
CA SER A 62 -5.36 15.49 -22.97
C SER A 62 -5.37 13.99 -22.70
N THR A 63 -5.88 13.17 -23.64
CA THR A 63 -5.91 11.71 -23.48
C THR A 63 -4.50 11.11 -23.44
N HIS A 64 -3.59 11.59 -24.29
CA HIS A 64 -2.19 11.11 -24.27
C HIS A 64 -1.49 11.46 -22.95
N ILE A 65 -1.74 12.66 -22.40
CA ILE A 65 -1.17 13.11 -21.12
C ILE A 65 -1.80 12.35 -19.94
N GLY A 66 -3.11 12.14 -19.96
CA GLY A 66 -3.83 11.35 -18.96
C GLY A 66 -3.35 9.90 -18.91
N PHE A 67 -3.18 9.27 -20.07
CA PHE A 67 -2.65 7.90 -20.15
C PHE A 67 -1.18 7.82 -19.72
N GLY A 68 -0.37 8.82 -20.09
CA GLY A 68 1.02 8.93 -19.67
C GLY A 68 1.17 9.07 -18.15
N SER A 69 0.37 9.94 -17.52
CA SER A 69 0.37 10.13 -16.06
C SER A 69 -0.16 8.90 -15.32
N PHE A 70 -1.22 8.27 -15.80
CA PHE A 70 -1.73 7.00 -15.27
C PHE A 70 -0.64 5.91 -15.28
N MET A 71 0.03 5.72 -16.42
CA MET A 71 1.12 4.74 -16.56
C MET A 71 2.30 5.08 -15.66
N ALA A 72 2.72 6.35 -15.62
CA ALA A 72 3.84 6.78 -14.79
C ALA A 72 3.58 6.57 -13.29
N THR A 73 2.38 6.91 -12.80
CA THR A 73 1.99 6.69 -11.41
C THR A 73 1.94 5.19 -11.09
N THR A 74 1.32 4.40 -11.95
CA THR A 74 1.18 2.95 -11.74
C THR A 74 2.56 2.29 -11.67
N VAL A 75 3.43 2.58 -12.63
CA VAL A 75 4.79 2.04 -12.70
C VAL A 75 5.67 2.56 -11.55
N GLY A 76 5.58 3.85 -11.25
CA GLY A 76 6.34 4.51 -10.20
C GLY A 76 6.01 3.99 -8.80
N TYR A 77 4.76 3.58 -8.55
CA TYR A 77 4.37 2.97 -7.27
C TYR A 77 4.61 1.44 -7.25
N TRP A 78 4.48 0.79 -8.41
CA TRP A 78 4.68 -0.66 -8.56
C TRP A 78 6.10 -1.10 -8.25
N PHE A 79 7.11 -0.46 -8.84
CA PHE A 79 8.52 -0.84 -8.65
C PHE A 79 8.97 -0.83 -7.17
N PRO A 80 8.81 0.27 -6.41
CA PRO A 80 9.22 0.32 -5.01
C PRO A 80 8.40 -0.64 -4.14
N CYS A 81 7.10 -0.80 -4.43
CA CYS A 81 6.34 -1.79 -3.67
C CYS A 81 6.80 -3.22 -3.96
N ARG A 82 7.05 -3.60 -5.22
CA ARG A 82 7.49 -4.96 -5.55
C ARG A 82 8.83 -5.30 -4.89
N TYR A 83 9.71 -4.30 -4.79
CA TYR A 83 10.98 -4.40 -4.10
C TYR A 83 10.79 -4.60 -2.58
N ASN A 84 10.01 -3.71 -1.94
CA ASN A 84 9.71 -3.80 -0.52
C ASN A 84 8.96 -5.08 -0.14
N TRP A 85 8.04 -5.55 -0.98
CA TRP A 85 7.35 -6.82 -0.78
C TRP A 85 8.35 -7.98 -0.73
N SER A 86 9.31 -7.99 -1.67
CA SER A 86 10.33 -9.05 -1.71
C SER A 86 11.18 -9.03 -0.44
N LYS A 87 11.57 -7.85 0.03
CA LYS A 87 12.30 -7.63 1.29
C LYS A 87 11.48 -8.04 2.52
N GLN A 88 10.26 -7.51 2.65
CA GLN A 88 9.40 -7.72 3.81
C GLN A 88 9.04 -9.19 4.02
N LYS A 89 8.89 -9.99 2.95
CA LYS A 89 8.68 -11.44 3.09
C LYS A 89 9.82 -12.13 3.86
N PHE A 90 11.05 -11.68 3.68
CA PHE A 90 12.19 -12.21 4.45
C PHE A 90 12.18 -11.70 5.90
N ASP A 91 11.82 -10.43 6.12
CA ASP A 91 11.79 -9.86 7.48
C ASP A 91 10.64 -10.39 8.33
N THR A 92 9.44 -10.59 7.74
CA THR A 92 8.31 -11.21 8.47
C THR A 92 8.59 -12.65 8.82
N ALA A 93 9.23 -13.42 7.92
CA ALA A 93 9.61 -14.79 8.22
C ALA A 93 10.59 -14.86 9.42
N GLN A 94 11.57 -13.95 9.48
CA GLN A 94 12.51 -13.88 10.60
C GLN A 94 11.84 -13.39 11.90
N LEU A 95 11.00 -12.36 11.83
CA LEU A 95 10.24 -11.84 12.97
C LEU A 95 9.32 -12.90 13.57
N GLN A 96 8.66 -13.69 12.73
CA GLN A 96 7.75 -14.74 13.17
C GLN A 96 8.50 -15.87 13.88
N GLN A 97 9.73 -16.18 13.46
CA GLN A 97 10.61 -17.12 14.18
C GLN A 97 11.06 -16.57 15.54
N ALA A 98 11.43 -15.29 15.62
CA ALA A 98 11.80 -14.65 16.88
C ALA A 98 10.63 -14.60 17.86
N LEU A 99 9.43 -14.24 17.39
CA LEU A 99 8.20 -14.23 18.19
C LEU A 99 7.83 -15.63 18.68
N GLN A 100 7.98 -16.68 17.85
CA GLN A 100 7.74 -18.05 18.29
C GLN A 100 8.73 -18.52 19.35
N GLN A 101 10.01 -18.16 19.24
CA GLN A 101 10.99 -18.46 20.28
C GLN A 101 10.64 -17.76 21.59
N GLN A 102 10.32 -16.46 21.56
CA GLN A 102 9.93 -15.69 22.74
C GLN A 102 8.64 -16.24 23.38
N ALA A 103 7.62 -16.59 22.57
CA ALA A 103 6.37 -17.15 23.06
C ALA A 103 6.53 -18.51 23.78
N ILE A 104 7.56 -19.30 23.44
CA ILE A 104 7.88 -20.55 24.15
C ILE A 104 8.57 -20.25 25.51
N TYR A 105 9.34 -19.16 25.59
CA TYR A 105 10.02 -18.73 26.81
C TYR A 105 9.11 -18.00 27.81
N GLU A 106 8.16 -17.18 27.36
CA GLU A 106 7.17 -16.47 28.20
C GLU A 106 6.14 -17.40 28.88
N GLY A 107 6.15 -18.70 28.58
CA GLY A 107 5.27 -19.70 29.20
C GLY A 107 5.98 -20.76 30.05
N THR A 108 7.31 -20.81 30.05
CA THR A 108 8.09 -21.89 30.69
C THR A 108 8.82 -21.36 31.92
N GLU A 109 8.99 -22.23 32.92
CA GLU A 109 9.51 -22.09 34.30
C GLU A 109 10.63 -21.06 34.58
N LYS A 110 11.33 -20.52 33.58
CA LYS A 110 12.39 -19.52 33.74
C LYS A 110 11.92 -18.17 34.30
N GLU A 111 10.69 -17.73 34.05
CA GLU A 111 10.17 -16.53 34.72
C GLU A 111 9.98 -16.74 36.23
N ARG A 112 9.60 -17.96 36.63
CA ARG A 112 9.46 -18.34 38.04
C ARG A 112 10.82 -18.43 38.72
N GLU A 113 11.82 -19.03 38.07
CA GLU A 113 13.20 -19.06 38.56
C GLU A 113 13.79 -17.63 38.68
N GLN A 114 13.48 -16.73 37.75
CA GLN A 114 13.91 -15.33 37.82
C GLN A 114 13.19 -14.54 38.91
N GLN A 115 11.93 -14.85 39.21
CA GLN A 115 11.20 -14.24 40.33
C GLN A 115 11.67 -14.78 41.68
N GLU A 116 11.89 -16.10 41.80
CA GLU A 116 12.40 -16.73 43.02
C GLU A 116 13.81 -16.25 43.34
N ALA A 117 14.72 -16.18 42.37
CA ALA A 117 16.07 -15.64 42.57
C ALA A 117 16.08 -14.15 42.96
N LYS A 118 15.06 -13.38 42.53
CA LYS A 118 14.88 -11.97 42.92
C LYS A 118 14.30 -11.83 44.33
N LEU A 119 13.55 -12.83 44.78
CA LEU A 119 12.97 -12.89 46.12
C LEU A 119 13.99 -13.35 47.17
N GLU A 120 14.91 -14.26 46.83
CA GLU A 120 15.97 -14.72 47.75
C GLU A 120 17.07 -13.67 48.01
N HIS A 121 17.18 -12.67 47.14
CA HIS A 121 18.17 -11.59 47.23
C HIS A 121 17.61 -10.27 47.84
N ALA A 122 16.36 -10.27 48.30
CA ALA A 122 15.69 -9.14 48.97
C ALA A 122 15.49 -9.43 50.46
#